data_AF-A0A699SEV8-F1
#
_entry.id   AF-A0A699SEV8-F1
#
_cell.length_a   1.000
_cell.length_b   1.000
_cell.length_c   1.000
_cell.angle_alpha   90.00
_cell.angle_beta   90.00
_cell.angle_gamma   90.00
#
_symmetry.space_group_name_H-M   'P 1'
#
loop_
_entity.id
_entity.type
_entity.pdbx_description
1 polymer ?
#
loop_
_entity_poly.entity_id
_entity_poly.type
_entity_poly.pdbx_seq_one_letter_code
_entity_poly.pdbx_strand_id
1 'polypeptide(L)' 'MLAEISTEEHAAGRPLLSSLVRVQGSKGQGDNFYKMCERLGYGEWRSLKQDEDFLKRLIKECREFWQKEANYSQYVLNEA' A
#
# COMPACT_ATOMS: atom_id res chain seq x y z
N MET A 1 -5.67 -3.52 -12.06
CA MET A 1 -5.41 -4.38 -10.87
C MET A 1 -4.98 -3.51 -9.70
N LEU A 2 -5.21 -3.92 -8.44
CA LEU A 2 -4.90 -3.12 -7.24
C LEU A 2 -3.41 -2.70 -7.12
N ALA A 3 -2.51 -3.53 -7.64
CA ALA A 3 -1.08 -3.24 -7.71
C ALA A 3 -0.75 -2.03 -8.60
N GLU A 4 -1.48 -1.84 -9.70
CA GLU A 4 -1.30 -0.70 -10.61
C GLU A 4 -1.75 0.59 -9.92
N ILE A 5 -2.92 0.57 -9.28
CA ILE A 5 -3.42 1.69 -8.46
C ILE A 5 -2.39 2.05 -7.38
N SER A 6 -1.82 1.05 -6.70
CA SER A 6 -0.82 1.31 -5.65
C SER A 6 0.49 1.88 -6.20
N THR A 7 0.86 1.53 -7.43
CA THR A 7 2.03 2.09 -8.10
C THR A 7 1.79 3.56 -8.46
N GLU A 8 0.61 3.90 -8.97
CA GLU A 8 0.21 5.28 -9.28
C GLU A 8 0.12 6.14 -8.01
N GLU A 9 -0.47 5.63 -6.94
CA GLU A 9 -0.52 6.29 -5.64
C GLU A 9 0.90 6.58 -5.13
N HIS A 10 1.79 5.59 -5.20
CA HIS A 10 3.19 5.77 -4.79
C HIS A 10 3.92 6.84 -5.62
N ALA A 11 3.73 6.83 -6.94
CA ALA A 11 4.30 7.85 -7.82
C ALA A 11 3.77 9.26 -7.50
N ALA A 12 2.54 9.36 -7.00
CA ALA A 12 1.93 10.59 -6.51
C ALA A 12 2.29 10.93 -5.04
N GLY A 13 3.20 10.17 -4.40
CA GLY A 13 3.60 10.38 -3.00
C GLY A 13 2.56 9.90 -1.97
N ARG A 14 1.59 9.10 -2.40
CA ARG A 14 0.49 8.57 -1.58
C ARG A 14 0.77 7.12 -1.16
N PRO A 15 0.19 6.64 -0.04
CA PRO A 15 0.48 5.32 0.47
C PRO A 15 -0.16 4.20 -0.36
N LEU A 16 0.49 3.03 -0.34
CA LEU A 16 0.06 1.85 -1.11
C LEU A 16 -1.27 1.31 -0.58
N LEU A 17 -2.36 1.46 -1.34
CA LEU A 17 -3.66 0.87 -1.00
C LEU A 17 -3.61 -0.66 -0.91
N SER A 18 -2.74 -1.28 -1.71
CA SER A 18 -2.50 -2.73 -1.63
C SER A 18 -2.14 -3.16 -0.21
N SER A 19 -1.48 -2.32 0.60
CA SER A 19 -1.09 -2.63 1.99
C SER A 19 -2.26 -3.00 2.92
N LEU A 20 -3.49 -2.61 2.56
CA LEU A 20 -4.70 -2.90 3.35
C LEU A 20 -5.36 -4.24 2.99
N VAL A 21 -5.01 -4.83 1.85
CA VAL A 21 -5.68 -6.06 1.36
C VAL A 21 -4.96 -7.31 1.81
N ARG A 22 -5.70 -8.26 2.38
CA ARG A 22 -5.17 -9.58 2.76
C ARG A 22 -5.57 -10.61 1.71
N VAL A 23 -4.64 -11.47 1.32
CA VAL A 23 -4.94 -12.60 0.44
C VAL A 23 -5.56 -13.70 1.29
N GLN A 24 -6.78 -14.11 0.95
CA GLN A 24 -7.48 -15.19 1.65
C GLN A 24 -6.65 -16.48 1.60
N GLY A 25 -6.43 -17.11 2.76
CA GLY A 25 -5.62 -18.34 2.87
C GLY A 25 -4.10 -18.12 3.01
N SER A 26 -3.62 -16.88 2.93
CA SER A 26 -2.22 -16.54 3.22
C SER A 26 -2.08 -15.94 4.62
N LYS A 27 -0.95 -16.21 5.31
CA LYS A 27 -0.62 -15.52 6.57
C LYS A 27 -0.32 -14.01 6.38
N GLY A 28 -0.37 -13.49 5.16
CA GLY A 28 -0.14 -12.07 4.85
C GLY A 28 -0.69 -11.65 3.48
N GLN A 29 0.03 -10.75 2.81
CA GLN A 29 -0.33 -10.19 1.50
C GLN A 29 0.04 -11.06 0.29
N GLY A 30 0.78 -12.15 0.51
CA GLY A 30 1.35 -12.97 -0.56
C GLY A 30 2.56 -12.31 -1.25
N ASP A 31 3.26 -13.09 -2.08
CA ASP A 31 4.57 -12.70 -2.62
C ASP A 31 4.52 -11.54 -3.62
N ASN A 32 3.41 -11.42 -4.36
CA ASN A 32 3.25 -10.39 -5.38
C ASN A 32 3.26 -8.97 -4.80
N PHE A 33 2.78 -8.79 -3.56
CA PHE A 33 2.85 -7.52 -2.86
C PHE A 33 4.30 -7.11 -2.57
N TYR A 34 5.09 -8.01 -1.99
CA TYR A 34 6.49 -7.71 -1.68
C TYR A 34 7.35 -7.50 -2.94
N LYS A 35 7.08 -8.25 -4.02
CA LYS A 35 7.72 -8.01 -5.32
C LYS A 35 7.35 -6.65 -5.92
N MET A 36 6.13 -6.17 -5.68
CA MET A 36 5.75 -4.81 -6.05
C MET A 36 6.52 -3.78 -5.21
N CYS A 37 6.59 -3.95 -3.88
CA CYS A 37 7.39 -3.08 -3.02
C CYS A 37 8.87 -3.02 -3.44
N GLU A 38 9.45 -4.13 -3.86
CA GLU A 38 10.81 -4.17 -4.42
C GLU A 38 10.95 -3.33 -5.69
N ARG A 39 10.00 -3.45 -6.63
CA ARG A 39 9.98 -2.63 -7.85
C ARG A 39 9.83 -1.13 -7.57
N LEU A 40 9.15 -0.79 -6.47
CA LEU A 40 8.97 0.58 -6.00
C LEU A 40 10.17 1.11 -5.20
N GLY A 41 11.21 0.28 -4.97
CA GLY A 41 12.45 0.72 -4.32
C GLY A 41 12.46 0.61 -2.79
N TYR A 42 11.50 -0.10 -2.18
CA TYR A 42 11.47 -0.29 -0.72
C TYR A 42 12.52 -1.27 -0.19
N GLY A 43 13.12 -2.09 -1.06
CA GLY A 43 14.13 -3.10 -0.70
C GLY A 43 13.85 -4.48 -1.30
N GLU A 44 14.69 -5.46 -0.99
CA GLU A 44 14.57 -6.82 -1.54
C GLU A 44 13.34 -7.54 -0.97
N TRP A 45 12.55 -8.17 -1.84
CA TRP A 45 11.22 -8.64 -1.47
C TRP A 45 11.20 -9.76 -0.41
N ARG A 46 12.19 -10.65 -0.36
CA ARG A 46 12.26 -11.71 0.67
C ARG A 46 12.58 -11.13 2.03
N SER A 47 13.43 -10.11 2.06
CA SER A 47 13.80 -9.35 3.26
C SER A 47 12.58 -8.60 3.79
N LEU A 48 11.86 -7.89 2.92
CA LEU A 48 10.60 -7.20 3.26
C LEU A 48 9.53 -8.17 3.78
N LYS A 49 9.49 -9.40 3.26
CA LYS A 49 8.55 -10.44 3.70
C LYS A 49 8.88 -10.99 5.09
N GLN A 50 10.14 -10.98 5.50
CA GLN A 50 10.58 -11.39 6.82
C GLN A 50 10.44 -10.28 7.87
N ASP A 51 10.38 -9.02 7.43
CA ASP A 51 10.11 -7.87 8.30
C ASP A 51 8.60 -7.79 8.63
N GLU A 52 8.24 -8.31 9.79
CA GLU A 52 6.85 -8.25 10.29
C GLU A 52 6.34 -6.82 10.52
N ASP A 53 7.25 -5.86 10.73
CA ASP A 53 6.90 -4.47 11.01
C ASP A 53 6.80 -3.63 9.72
N PHE A 54 7.40 -4.07 8.62
CA PHE A 54 7.24 -3.43 7.31
C PHE A 54 5.77 -3.31 6.91
N LEU A 55 5.04 -4.43 6.91
CA LEU A 55 3.63 -4.43 6.55
C LEU A 55 2.78 -3.61 7.54
N LYS A 56 3.06 -3.71 8.84
CA LYS A 56 2.35 -2.93 9.88
C LYS A 56 2.56 -1.43 9.68
N ARG A 57 3.78 -0.99 9.35
CA ARG A 57 4.11 0.41 9.04
C ARG A 57 3.33 0.91 7.82
N LEU A 58 3.34 0.16 6.71
CA LEU A 58 2.58 0.53 5.51
C LEU A 58 1.08 0.61 5.76
N ILE A 59 0.51 -0.29 6.55
CA ILE A 59 -0.91 -0.23 6.95
C ILE A 59 -1.17 1.03 7.78
N LYS A 60 -0.30 1.33 8.75
CA LYS A 60 -0.42 2.49 9.62
C LYS A 60 -0.35 3.79 8.82
N GLU A 61 0.67 3.95 7.99
CA GLU A 61 0.84 5.12 7.11
C GLU A 61 -0.37 5.31 6.18
N CYS A 62 -0.87 4.22 5.60
CA CYS A 62 -2.05 4.25 4.75
C CYS A 62 -3.28 4.74 5.53
N ARG A 63 -3.51 4.22 6.73
CA ARG A 63 -4.60 4.69 7.60
C ARG A 63 -4.43 6.14 8.03
N GLU A 64 -3.24 6.54 8.47
CA GLU A 64 -2.96 7.91 8.91
C GLU A 64 -3.11 8.94 7.79
N PHE A 65 -2.80 8.54 6.55
CA PHE A 65 -3.01 9.40 5.39
C PHE A 65 -4.49 9.53 5.06
N TRP A 66 -5.23 8.42 4.95
CA TRP A 66 -6.62 8.44 4.51
C TRP A 66 -7.63 8.80 5.60
N GLN A 67 -7.26 8.73 6.88
CA GLN A 67 -8.09 9.23 7.99
C GLN A 67 -8.12 10.75 8.06
N LYS A 68 -7.18 11.45 7.43
CA LYS A 68 -7.21 12.91 7.36
C LYS A 68 -8.26 13.33 6.34
N GLU A 69 -9.36 13.92 6.81
CA GLU A 69 -10.44 14.42 5.93
C GLU A 69 -9.91 15.28 4.79
N ALA A 70 -8.91 16.14 5.03
CA ALA A 70 -8.31 16.97 3.99
C ALA A 70 -7.73 16.17 2.80
N ASN A 71 -7.14 15.00 3.06
CA ASN A 71 -6.63 14.11 2.04
C ASN A 71 -7.76 13.38 1.31
N TYR A 72 -8.86 13.05 2.02
CA TYR A 72 -10.03 12.44 1.41
C TYR A 72 -10.81 13.44 0.53
N SER A 73 -11.01 14.68 1.01
CA SER A 73 -11.72 15.75 0.30
C SER A 73 -11.02 16.22 -0.98
N GLN A 74 -9.70 16.03 -1.10
CA GLN A 74 -8.98 16.32 -2.35
C GLN A 74 -9.26 15.30 -3.47
N TYR A 75 -9.77 14.11 -3.13
CA TYR A 75 -9.93 13.00 -4.08
C TYR A 75 -11.33 12.35 -4.07
N VAL A 76 -12.25 12.85 -3.23
CA VAL A 76 -13.69 12.62 -3.43
C VAL A 76 -14.05 13.18 -4.79
N LEU A 77 -14.50 12.30 -5.68
CA LEU A 77 -15.07 12.66 -6.97
C LEU A 77 -16.12 13.75 -6.75
N ASN A 78 -15.83 14.96 -7.23
CA ASN A 78 -16.89 15.86 -7.70
C ASN A 78 -17.50 15.20 -8.93
N GLU A 79 -18.46 14.31 -8.72
CA GLU A 79 -19.53 14.11 -9.71
C GLU A 79 -20.43 15.34 -9.61
N ALA A 80 -20.09 16.36 -10.41
CA ALA A 80 -20.97 17.49 -10.73
C ALA A 80 -21.65 17.23 -12.07
#